data_AF-A0ABD3F142-F1
#
_entry.id   AF-A0ABD3F142-F1
#
_cell.length_a   1.000
_cell.length_b   1.000
_cell.length_c   1.000
_cell.angle_alpha   90.00
_cell.angle_beta   90.00
_cell.angle_gamma   90.00
#
_symmetry.space_group_name_H-M   'P 1'
#
loop_
_entity.id
_entity.type
_entity.pdbx_description
1 polymer ?
#
loop_
_entity_poly.entity_id
_entity_poly.type
_entity_poly.pdbx_seq_one_letter_code
_entity_poly.pdbx_strand_id
1 'polypeptide(L)'
;MKFFAPVLAAAALVLAAVSGTPMLRQEAEAAESSSCTLTGTYTSGTDVSSCSTVTIKSLTVPAGVTLDLTDLKSGANVVFSGTTTFGTKKW
;
A
#
# COMPACT_ATOMS: atom_id res chain seq x y z
N MET A 1 -73.96 33.41 8.28
CA MET A 1 -73.54 32.80 9.55
C MET A 1 -72.17 32.16 9.33
N LYS A 2 -71.29 32.29 10.33
CA LYS A 2 -69.92 31.77 10.44
C LYS A 2 -69.82 30.29 10.06
N PHE A 3 -68.73 29.86 9.40
CA PHE A 3 -67.95 28.64 9.66
C PHE A 3 -66.55 28.86 9.04
N PHE A 4 -65.49 29.16 9.82
CA PHE A 4 -64.49 28.22 10.40
C PHE A 4 -64.00 27.17 9.38
N ALA A 5 -62.73 26.90 9.08
CA ALA A 5 -61.38 27.32 9.45
C ALA A 5 -60.41 26.65 8.42
N PRO A 6 -59.09 26.93 8.41
CA PRO A 6 -58.14 26.53 7.36
C PRO A 6 -57.46 25.17 7.66
N VAL A 7 -56.49 24.76 6.82
CA VAL A 7 -55.28 23.94 7.13
C VAL A 7 -54.99 22.82 6.09
N LEU A 8 -53.89 23.03 5.35
CA LEU A 8 -52.77 22.11 5.10
C LEU A 8 -53.03 20.68 4.61
N ALA A 9 -52.56 20.38 3.39
CA ALA A 9 -51.89 19.11 3.11
C ALA A 9 -50.98 19.26 1.86
N ALA A 10 -49.68 19.41 2.12
CA ALA A 10 -48.63 19.22 1.13
C ALA A 10 -48.48 17.73 0.82
N ALA A 11 -48.38 17.35 -0.45
CA ALA A 11 -48.02 15.99 -0.86
C ALA A 11 -46.68 16.04 -1.61
N ALA A 12 -45.72 15.31 -1.07
CA ALA A 12 -44.29 15.40 -1.34
C ALA A 12 -43.87 14.80 -2.69
N LEU A 13 -42.88 15.44 -3.33
CA LEU A 13 -42.15 14.91 -4.48
C LEU A 13 -41.17 13.83 -3.99
N VAL A 14 -41.40 12.58 -4.40
CA VAL A 14 -40.46 11.47 -4.15
C VAL A 14 -39.38 11.49 -5.23
N LEU A 15 -38.20 11.99 -4.89
CA LEU A 15 -36.99 11.80 -5.70
C LEU A 15 -36.39 10.45 -5.33
N ALA A 16 -36.53 9.45 -6.22
CA ALA A 16 -35.80 8.20 -6.11
C ALA A 16 -34.31 8.48 -6.41
N ALA A 17 -33.52 8.70 -5.36
CA ALA A 17 -32.07 8.69 -5.46
C ALA A 17 -31.61 7.23 -5.62
N VAL A 18 -31.24 6.83 -6.85
CA VAL A 18 -30.45 5.61 -7.06
C VAL A 18 -29.07 5.87 -6.48
N SER A 19 -28.86 5.46 -5.24
CA SER A 19 -27.54 5.34 -4.64
C SER A 19 -26.83 4.13 -5.27
N GLY A 20 -26.26 4.34 -6.45
CA GLY A 20 -25.19 3.48 -6.93
C GLY A 20 -24.00 3.64 -6.01
N THR A 21 -23.86 2.78 -5.01
CA THR A 21 -22.62 2.71 -4.24
C THR A 21 -21.53 2.22 -5.18
N PRO A 22 -20.45 3.01 -5.43
CA PRO A 22 -19.25 2.39 -5.93
C PRO A 22 -18.87 1.33 -4.89
N MET A 23 -18.73 0.09 -5.33
CA MET A 23 -17.96 -0.92 -4.60
C MET A 23 -16.57 -0.29 -4.41
N LEU A 24 -16.36 0.37 -3.27
CA LEU A 24 -15.01 0.58 -2.79
C LEU A 24 -14.44 -0.81 -2.62
N ARG A 25 -13.49 -1.16 -3.50
CA ARG A 25 -12.56 -2.23 -3.22
C ARG A 25 -11.89 -1.82 -1.92
N GLN A 26 -12.39 -2.37 -0.82
CA GLN A 26 -11.72 -2.32 0.46
C GLN A 26 -10.50 -3.24 0.36
N GLU A 27 -9.53 -2.80 -0.42
CA GLU A 27 -8.14 -2.91 -0.03
C GLU A 27 -8.02 -2.04 1.22
N ALA A 28 -8.46 -2.58 2.35
CA ALA A 28 -7.85 -2.24 3.62
C ALA A 28 -6.40 -2.75 3.57
N GLU A 29 -5.59 -2.13 2.72
CA GLU A 29 -4.14 -2.02 2.87
C GLU A 29 -3.90 -1.02 4.00
N ALA A 30 -4.33 -1.44 5.18
CA ALA A 30 -3.92 -0.95 6.48
C ALA A 30 -3.53 -2.16 7.35
N ALA A 31 -3.12 -3.27 6.73
CA ALA A 31 -1.99 -3.98 7.30
C ALA A 31 -0.85 -2.98 7.21
N GLU A 32 -0.29 -2.55 8.34
CA GLU A 32 0.95 -1.79 8.43
C GLU A 32 1.96 -2.34 7.41
N SER A 33 1.94 -1.83 6.18
CA SER A 33 2.74 -2.35 5.09
C SER A 33 4.12 -1.79 5.33
N SER A 34 4.90 -2.48 6.16
CA SER A 34 6.22 -2.05 6.57
C SER A 34 7.07 -1.92 5.30
N SER A 35 7.26 -0.69 4.84
CA SER A 35 8.10 -0.39 3.70
C SER A 35 9.53 -0.26 4.20
N CYS A 36 10.43 -1.07 3.67
CA CYS A 36 11.84 -1.08 4.06
C CYS A 36 12.68 -0.49 2.93
N THR A 37 13.65 0.35 3.27
CA THR A 37 14.59 0.89 2.30
C THR A 37 16.00 0.42 2.63
N LEU A 38 16.62 -0.31 1.71
CA LEU A 38 18.02 -0.72 1.75
C LEU A 38 18.85 0.29 0.95
N THR A 39 19.85 0.91 1.58
CA THR A 39 20.72 1.91 0.94
C THR A 39 22.14 1.84 1.49
N GLY A 40 23.13 2.38 0.77
CA GLY A 40 24.52 2.40 1.21
C GLY A 40 25.19 1.03 1.03
N THR A 41 25.85 0.51 2.06
CA THR A 41 26.50 -0.81 2.00
C THR A 41 25.59 -1.87 2.57
N TYR A 42 25.39 -2.97 1.84
CA TYR A 42 24.57 -4.08 2.30
C TYR A 42 25.25 -4.87 3.42
N THR A 43 24.47 -5.20 4.44
CA THR A 43 24.89 -6.07 5.55
C THR A 43 24.18 -7.41 5.41
N SER A 44 24.97 -8.49 5.39
CA SER A 44 24.42 -9.86 5.36
C SER A 44 23.53 -10.12 6.58
N GLY A 45 22.41 -10.80 6.38
CA GLY A 45 21.45 -11.08 7.45
C GLY A 45 20.53 -9.89 7.79
N THR A 46 20.39 -8.93 6.88
CA THR A 46 19.37 -7.89 7.02
C THR A 46 17.99 -8.53 6.98
N ASP A 47 17.22 -8.39 8.06
CA ASP A 47 15.85 -8.91 8.12
C ASP A 47 14.91 -8.09 7.24
N VAL A 48 14.34 -8.75 6.23
CA VAL A 48 13.33 -8.18 5.32
C VAL A 48 11.99 -8.91 5.43
N SER A 49 11.84 -9.81 6.40
CA SER A 49 10.70 -10.71 6.53
C SER A 49 9.39 -10.03 6.90
N SER A 50 9.47 -8.91 7.62
CA SER A 50 8.33 -8.05 7.95
C SER A 50 7.93 -7.10 6.81
N CYS A 51 8.80 -6.90 5.82
CA CYS A 51 8.63 -5.87 4.81
C CYS A 51 7.63 -6.30 3.72
N SER A 52 6.58 -5.51 3.55
CA SER A 52 5.63 -5.73 2.43
C SER A 52 6.12 -5.08 1.13
N THR A 53 6.98 -4.07 1.25
CA THR A 53 7.69 -3.45 0.12
C THR A 53 9.14 -3.21 0.50
N VAL A 54 10.09 -3.67 -0.32
CA VAL A 54 11.53 -3.46 -0.14
C VAL A 54 12.06 -2.61 -1.29
N THR A 55 12.51 -1.40 -0.96
CA THR A 55 13.16 -0.51 -1.91
C THR A 55 14.67 -0.61 -1.75
N ILE A 56 15.36 -1.06 -2.80
CA ILE A 56 16.82 -1.12 -2.87
C ILE A 56 17.29 0.13 -3.61
N LYS A 57 17.83 1.09 -2.86
CA LYS A 57 18.22 2.40 -3.37
C LYS A 57 19.74 2.59 -3.31
N SER A 58 20.39 2.65 -4.47
CA SER A 58 21.83 2.91 -4.59
C SER A 58 22.68 2.07 -3.62
N LEU A 59 22.49 0.75 -3.64
CA LEU A 59 23.07 -0.19 -2.68
C LEU A 59 24.38 -0.80 -3.20
N THR A 60 25.38 -0.96 -2.34
CA THR A 60 26.65 -1.64 -2.63
C THR A 60 26.71 -2.94 -1.86
N VAL A 61 26.73 -4.06 -2.57
CA VAL A 61 26.84 -5.39 -2.00
C VAL A 61 28.32 -5.78 -1.93
N PRO A 62 28.86 -6.12 -0.75
CA PRO A 62 30.27 -6.48 -0.61
C PRO A 62 30.66 -7.70 -1.43
N ALA A 63 31.95 -7.83 -1.75
CA ALA A 63 32.47 -8.95 -2.53
C ALA A 63 32.25 -10.30 -1.82
N GLY A 64 31.61 -11.24 -2.51
CA GLY A 64 31.30 -12.56 -1.93
C GLY A 64 30.16 -12.57 -0.93
N VAL A 65 29.36 -11.51 -0.88
CA VAL A 65 28.09 -11.46 -0.16
C VAL A 65 26.95 -11.52 -1.17
N THR A 66 25.93 -12.31 -0.88
CA THR A 66 24.69 -12.33 -1.64
C THR A 66 23.75 -11.28 -1.09
N LEU A 67 23.13 -10.49 -1.95
CA LEU A 67 21.95 -9.70 -1.57
C LEU A 67 20.79 -10.68 -1.36
N ASP A 68 20.56 -11.04 -0.11
CA ASP A 68 19.58 -12.07 0.23
C ASP A 68 18.19 -11.46 0.43
N LEU A 69 17.24 -11.97 -0.34
CA LEU A 69 15.83 -11.58 -0.37
C LEU A 69 14.93 -12.83 -0.30
N THR A 70 15.44 -13.98 0.15
CA THR A 70 14.64 -15.23 0.21
C THR A 70 13.56 -15.18 1.27
N ASP A 71 13.77 -14.43 2.34
CA ASP A 71 12.88 -14.39 3.51
C ASP A 71 11.77 -13.33 3.38
N LEU A 72 11.55 -12.79 2.18
CA LEU A 72 10.49 -11.82 1.95
C LEU A 72 9.10 -12.40 2.23
N LYS A 73 8.21 -11.54 2.73
CA LYS A 73 6.79 -11.87 2.85
C LYS A 73 6.21 -12.27 1.50
N SER A 74 5.32 -13.28 1.49
CA SER A 74 4.61 -13.67 0.28
C SER A 74 3.83 -12.49 -0.31
N GLY A 75 4.03 -12.24 -1.60
CA GLY A 75 3.44 -11.09 -2.30
C GLY A 75 4.15 -9.75 -2.04
N ALA A 76 5.32 -9.74 -1.39
CA ALA A 76 6.09 -8.51 -1.19
C ALA A 76 6.58 -7.92 -2.53
N ASN A 77 6.63 -6.58 -2.58
CA ASN A 77 7.13 -5.84 -3.73
C ASN A 77 8.62 -5.50 -3.56
N VAL A 78 9.44 -5.76 -4.57
CA VAL A 78 10.85 -5.36 -4.58
C VAL A 78 11.08 -4.30 -5.65
N VAL A 79 11.63 -3.15 -5.26
CA VAL A 79 11.86 -2.01 -6.15
C VAL A 79 13.34 -1.64 -6.14
N PHE A 80 14.01 -1.75 -7.27
CA PHE A 80 15.37 -1.23 -7.44
C PHE A 80 15.31 0.23 -7.91
N SER A 81 16.11 1.08 -7.29
CA SER A 81 16.23 2.51 -7.61
C SER A 81 17.68 2.96 -7.58
N GLY A 82 18.10 3.72 -8.59
CA GLY A 82 19.51 4.11 -8.74
C GLY A 82 20.38 2.94 -9.21
N THR A 83 21.60 2.84 -8.67
CA THR A 83 22.60 1.85 -9.10
C THR A 83 22.95 0.90 -7.97
N THR A 84 22.66 -0.39 -8.15
CA THR A 84 23.17 -1.43 -7.24
C THR A 84 24.48 -1.99 -7.78
N THR A 85 25.52 -2.04 -6.93
CA THR A 85 26.84 -2.58 -7.30
C THR A 85 27.18 -3.80 -6.49
N PHE A 86 28.02 -4.68 -7.05
CA PHE A 86 28.50 -5.88 -6.38
C PHE A 86 30.03 -5.89 -6.41
N GLY A 87 30.64 -6.17 -5.26
CA GLY A 87 32.08 -6.35 -5.18
C GLY A 87 32.52 -7.60 -5.97
N THR A 88 33.60 -7.48 -6.72
CA THR A 88 34.11 -8.60 -7.53
C THR A 88 34.76 -9.67 -6.65
N LYS A 89 34.25 -10.89 -6.73
CA LYS A 89 34.87 -12.11 -6.18
C LYS A 89 34.68 -13.25 -7.17
N LYS A 90 35.70 -14.07 -7.38
CA LYS A 90 35.56 -15.33 -8.13
C LYS A 90 34.95 -16.37 -7.20
N TRP A 91 33.76 -16.85 -7.51
CA TRP A 91 33.04 -17.85 -6.73
C TRP A 91 32.10 -18.65 -7.61
#